data_AF-X1TQW8-F1
#
_entry.id   AF-X1TQW8-F1
#
_cell.length_a   1.000
_cell.length_b   1.000
_cell.length_c   1.000
_cell.angle_alpha   90.00
_cell.angle_beta   90.00
_cell.angle_gamma   90.00
#
_symmetry.space_group_name_H-M   'P 1'
#
loop_
_entity.id
_entity.type
_entity.pdbx_description
1 polymer ?
#
loop_
_entity_poly.entity_id
_entity_poly.type
_entity_poly.pdbx_seq_one_letter_code
_entity_poly.pdbx_strand_id
1 'polypeptide(L)' 'MTPKRRYLETIHFGKSDRIPYRFSHPRESTLSAWYYQGLRKGINLEEAMGYDHWESISIDFLPLPRFEEATLEECENKG' A
#
# COMPACT_ATOMS: atom_id res chain seq x y z
N MET A 1 13.03 17.40 7.34
CA MET A 1 12.79 16.31 8.33
C MET A 1 12.79 14.94 7.64
N THR A 2 13.07 13.83 8.33
CA THR A 2 12.97 12.47 7.75
C THR A 2 11.50 12.03 7.62
N PRO A 3 11.13 11.16 6.66
CA PRO A 3 9.76 10.67 6.51
C PRO A 3 9.17 10.08 7.80
N LYS A 4 9.93 9.22 8.49
CA LYS A 4 9.53 8.63 9.78
C LYS A 4 9.22 9.68 10.84
N ARG A 5 10.12 10.67 11.02
CA ARG A 5 9.91 11.75 12.00
C ARG A 5 8.73 12.63 11.61
N ARG A 6 8.55 12.91 10.32
CA ARG A 6 7.41 13.66 9.78
C ARG A 6 6.09 12.97 10.12
N TYR A 7 6.00 11.68 9.85
CA TYR A 7 4.81 10.89 10.16
C TYR A 7 4.46 10.93 11.65
N LEU A 8 5.43 10.66 12.52
CA LEU A 8 5.22 10.68 13.97
C LEU A 8 4.79 12.06 14.48
N GLU A 9 5.48 13.13 14.08
CA GLU A 9 5.09 14.51 14.45
C GLU A 9 3.67 14.83 13.98
N THR A 10 3.28 14.42 12.76
CA THR A 10 1.92 14.68 12.26
C THR A 10 0.85 13.89 13.02
N ILE A 11 1.05 12.59 13.25
CA ILE A 11 0.06 11.74 13.95
C ILE A 11 -0.07 12.12 15.43
N HIS A 12 0.99 12.63 16.05
CA HIS A 12 0.97 13.15 17.42
C HIS A 12 0.55 14.62 17.53
N PHE A 13 0.04 15.24 16.45
CA PHE A 13 -0.36 16.66 16.42
C PHE A 13 0.77 17.63 16.83
N GLY A 14 2.02 17.25 16.57
CA GLY A 14 3.21 18.05 16.74
C GLY A 14 3.44 19.03 15.59
N LYS A 15 4.70 19.42 15.39
CA LYS A 15 5.09 20.39 14.34
C LYS A 15 5.90 19.72 13.25
N SER A 16 5.23 19.28 12.19
CA SER A 16 5.89 18.78 10.99
C SER A 16 6.26 19.92 10.02
N ASP A 17 7.25 19.67 9.15
CA ASP A 17 7.69 20.61 8.10
C ASP A 17 6.70 20.65 6.93
N ARG A 18 5.97 19.56 6.70
CA ARG A 18 4.77 19.45 5.85
C ARG A 18 3.94 18.24 6.27
N ILE A 19 2.74 18.11 5.70
CA ILE A 19 1.92 16.89 5.85
C ILE A 19 2.63 15.71 5.16
N PRO A 20 2.68 14.50 5.78
CA PRO A 20 3.17 13.29 5.14
C PRO A 20 2.38 13.04 3.86
N TYR A 21 3.09 12.82 2.77
CA TYR A 21 2.51 12.67 1.45
C TYR A 21 2.76 11.27 0.94
N ARG A 22 1.67 10.57 0.66
CA ARG A 22 1.65 9.28 -0.02
C ARG A 22 0.81 9.42 -1.27
N PHE A 23 1.37 8.99 -2.39
CA PHE A 23 0.60 8.78 -3.62
C PHE A 23 0.52 7.28 -3.86
N SER A 24 -0.68 6.78 -4.12
CA SER A 24 -0.85 5.40 -4.58
C SER A 24 -0.32 5.27 -6.00
N HIS A 25 -0.06 4.04 -6.46
CA HIS A 25 0.31 3.82 -7.85
C HIS A 25 -0.77 4.41 -8.79
N PRO A 26 -0.42 5.28 -9.74
CA PRO A 26 -1.38 5.86 -10.67
C PRO A 26 -2.02 4.77 -11.54
N ARG A 27 -3.25 5.02 -11.99
CA ARG A 27 -3.94 4.12 -12.93
C ARG A 27 -3.15 4.03 -14.24
N GLU A 28 -3.29 2.90 -14.92
CA GLU A 28 -2.60 2.66 -16.20
C GLU A 28 -2.94 3.69 -17.28
N SER A 29 -4.19 4.16 -17.33
CA SER A 29 -4.61 5.24 -18.23
C SER A 29 -3.94 6.58 -17.91
N THR A 30 -3.79 6.90 -16.62
CA THR A 30 -3.06 8.10 -16.16
C THR A 30 -1.58 8.02 -16.53
N LEU A 31 -0.94 6.88 -16.27
CA LEU A 31 0.46 6.64 -16.65
C LEU A 31 0.67 6.77 -18.16
N SER A 32 -0.24 6.19 -18.95
CA SER A 32 -0.19 6.27 -20.41
C SER A 32 -0.27 7.71 -20.91
N ALA A 33 -1.17 8.52 -20.34
CA ALA A 33 -1.28 9.95 -20.65
C ALA A 33 0.00 10.72 -20.27
N TRP A 34 0.58 10.43 -19.10
CA TRP A 34 1.82 11.09 -18.68
C TRP A 34 3.01 10.71 -19.57
N TYR A 35 3.12 9.46 -19.99
CA TYR A 35 4.15 9.05 -20.96
C TYR A 35 3.98 9.77 -22.31
N TYR A 36 2.74 9.94 -22.78
CA TYR A 36 2.45 10.74 -23.97
C TYR A 36 2.85 12.21 -23.80
N GLN A 37 2.68 12.76 -22.60
CA GLN A 37 3.05 14.14 -22.24
C GLN A 37 4.56 14.33 -21.99
N GLY A 38 5.37 13.28 -22.15
CA GLY A 38 6.83 13.38 -22.06
C GLY A 38 7.43 12.87 -20.75
N LEU A 39 6.63 12.24 -19.87
CA LEU A 39 7.19 11.52 -18.73
C LEU A 39 8.09 10.38 -19.24
N ARG A 40 9.33 10.34 -18.75
CA ARG A 40 10.26 9.27 -19.13
C ARG A 40 9.84 7.95 -18.50
N LYS A 41 9.82 6.87 -19.30
CA LYS A 41 9.57 5.51 -18.79
C LYS A 41 10.70 5.06 -17.87
N GLY A 42 10.33 4.29 -16.83
CA GLY A 42 11.29 3.71 -15.88
C GLY A 42 11.86 4.67 -14.83
N ILE A 43 11.33 5.89 -14.73
CA ILE A 43 11.66 6.77 -13.60
C ILE A 43 11.05 6.22 -12.31
N ASN A 44 11.74 6.44 -11.19
CA ASN A 44 11.14 6.24 -9.89
C ASN A 44 10.19 7.41 -9.59
N LEU A 45 8.87 7.16 -9.68
CA LEU A 45 7.86 8.18 -9.40
C LEU A 45 7.91 8.69 -7.96
N GLU A 46 8.35 7.86 -7.02
CA GLU A 46 8.45 8.24 -5.61
C GLU A 46 9.48 9.33 -5.41
N GLU A 47 10.63 9.20 -6.09
CA GLU A 47 11.68 10.20 -6.10
C GLU A 47 11.25 11.43 -6.90
N ALA A 48 10.72 11.24 -8.11
CA ALA A 48 10.36 12.34 -9.02
C ALA A 48 9.27 13.26 -8.45
N MET A 49 8.35 12.71 -7.65
CA MET A 49 7.21 13.44 -7.09
C MET A 49 7.38 13.80 -5.61
N GLY A 50 8.51 13.40 -4.99
CA GLY A 50 8.86 13.76 -3.61
C GLY A 50 7.99 13.09 -2.54
N TYR A 51 7.60 11.83 -2.75
CA TYR A 51 6.82 11.08 -1.78
C TYR A 51 7.60 10.84 -0.48
N ASP A 52 6.87 10.73 0.62
CA ASP A 52 7.44 10.13 1.81
C ASP A 52 7.61 8.62 1.59
N HIS A 53 8.69 8.05 2.12
CA HIS A 53 8.87 6.60 2.17
C HIS A 53 7.81 5.99 3.10
N TRP A 54 7.15 4.92 2.63
CA TRP A 54 6.17 4.16 3.39
C TRP A 54 6.54 2.68 3.39
N GLU A 55 6.48 2.07 4.56
CA GLU A 55 6.67 0.64 4.73
C GLU A 55 5.31 -0.01 4.99
N SER A 56 5.00 -1.07 4.23
CA SER A 56 3.87 -1.93 4.53
C SER A 56 4.36 -3.17 5.27
N ILE A 57 3.81 -3.41 6.44
CA ILE A 57 3.96 -4.69 7.15
C ILE A 57 2.72 -5.54 6.87
N SER A 58 2.93 -6.80 6.48
CA SER A 58 1.82 -7.75 6.38
C SER A 58 1.35 -8.09 7.79
N ILE A 59 0.07 -7.86 8.04
CA ILE A 59 -0.59 -8.26 9.28
C ILE A 59 -1.46 -9.47 8.96
N ASP A 60 -1.40 -10.46 9.82
CA ASP A 60 -2.28 -11.62 9.75
C ASP A 60 -3.65 -11.25 10.30
N PHE A 61 -4.65 -11.18 9.41
CA PHE A 61 -6.03 -10.82 9.76
C PHE A 61 -6.94 -12.04 9.93
N LEU A 62 -6.41 -13.25 9.84
CA LEU A 62 -7.22 -14.46 10.00
C LEU A 62 -7.48 -14.74 11.49
N PRO A 63 -8.58 -15.46 11.82
CA PRO A 63 -8.87 -15.87 13.18
C PRO A 63 -7.73 -16.66 13.83
N LEU A 64 -7.52 -16.42 15.12
CA LEU A 64 -6.64 -17.19 15.99
C LEU A 64 -7.50 -17.87 17.07
N PRO A 65 -7.47 -19.22 17.20
CA PRO A 65 -6.67 -20.16 16.42
C PRO A 65 -7.12 -20.28 14.96
N ARG A 66 -6.23 -20.81 14.10
CA ARG A 66 -6.55 -21.09 12.70
C ARG A 66 -7.73 -22.05 12.65
N PHE A 67 -8.62 -21.86 11.67
CA PHE A 67 -9.62 -22.87 11.35
C PHE A 67 -8.91 -24.12 10.85
N GLU A 68 -9.17 -25.26 11.50
CA GLU A 68 -8.76 -26.57 11.02
C GLU A 68 -9.93 -27.17 10.23
N GLU A 69 -9.71 -27.42 8.94
CA GLU A 69 -10.71 -28.06 8.10
C GLU A 69 -10.85 -29.53 8.54
N ALA A 70 -12.08 -29.92 8.87
CA ALA A 70 -12.42 -31.30 9.23
C ALA A 70 -13.66 -31.73 8.46
N THR A 71 -13.61 -32.93 7.88
CA THR A 71 -14.80 -33.56 7.29
C THR A 71 -15.76 -33.93 8.40
N LEU A 72 -16.94 -33.30 8.43
CA LEU A 72 -17.99 -33.61 9.41
C LEU A 72 -18.85 -34.79 8.97
N GLU A 73 -19.08 -34.93 7.66
CA GLU A 73 -19.94 -35.97 7.07
C GLU A 73 -19.56 -36.18 5.59
N GLU A 74 -19.59 -37.43 5.13
CA GLU A 74 -19.47 -37.79 3.71
C GLU A 74 -20.82 -38.26 3.18
N CYS A 75 -21.33 -37.60 2.14
CA CYS A 75 -22.56 -38.00 1.45
C CYS A 75 -22.21 -38.66 0.11
N GLU A 76 -22.70 -39.88 -0.14
CA GLU A 76 -22.59 -40.51 -1.45
C GLU A 76 -23.45 -39.76 -2.48
N ASN A 77 -22.80 -39.27 -3.54
CA ASN A 77 -23.48 -38.71 -4.70
C ASN A 77 -24.06 -39.85 -5.55
N LYS A 78 -25.37 -40.08 -5.45
CA LYS A 78 -26.07 -41.02 -6.34
C LYS A 78 -26.30 -40.34 -7.70
N GLY A 79 -25.48 -40.72 -8.67
CA GLY A 79 -25.67 -40.39 -10.09
C GLY A 79 -26.77 -41.20 -10.75
#